data_AF-A0A2E9NKD5-F1
#
_entry.id   AF-A0A2E9NKD5-F1
#
_cell.length_a   1.000
_cell.length_b   1.000
_cell.length_c   1.000
_cell.angle_alpha   90.00
_cell.angle_beta   90.00
_cell.angle_gamma   90.00
#
_symmetry.space_group_name_H-M   'P 1'
#
loop_
_entity.id
_entity.type
_entity.pdbx_description
1 polymer ?
#
loop_
_entity_poly.entity_id
_entity_poly.type
_entity_poly.pdbx_seq_one_letter_code
_entity_poly.pdbx_strand_id
1 'polypeptide(L)' 'MSVERNAPCPCRSGKKYKKCCLSKDSGMSSRTAMVLFALLMIGGAIGIVMAVTGDTGQPTNRVWSPEHGHWHDVR' A
#
# COMPACT_ATOMS: atom_id res chain seq x y z
N MET A 1 42.08 -7.71 -13.19
CA MET A 1 41.93 -8.11 -11.78
C MET A 1 40.45 -8.24 -11.44
N SER A 2 40.01 -9.39 -10.93
CA SER A 2 38.70 -9.54 -10.31
C SER A 2 38.84 -9.22 -8.82
N VAL A 3 38.20 -8.14 -8.35
CA VAL A 3 38.15 -7.82 -6.92
C VAL A 3 37.10 -8.71 -6.25
N GLU A 4 37.51 -9.45 -5.22
CA GLU A 4 36.62 -10.35 -4.48
C GLU A 4 35.51 -9.55 -3.76
N ARG A 5 34.29 -10.10 -3.70
CA ARG A 5 33.13 -9.41 -3.09
C ARG A 5 33.36 -8.99 -1.64
N ASN A 6 34.06 -9.80 -0.85
CA ASN A 6 34.31 -9.49 0.56
C ASN A 6 35.62 -8.71 0.80
N ALA A 7 36.46 -8.53 -0.23
CA ALA A 7 37.72 -7.81 -0.11
C ALA A 7 37.52 -6.32 0.20
N PRO A 8 38.53 -5.65 0.77
CA PRO A 8 38.54 -4.19 0.92
C PRO A 8 38.31 -3.50 -0.43
N CYS A 9 37.44 -2.49 -0.46
CA CYS A 9 37.11 -1.81 -1.69
C CYS A 9 38.29 -0.92 -2.18
N PRO A 10 38.69 -0.98 -3.47
CA PRO A 10 39.84 -0.24 -3.98
C PRO A 10 39.64 1.29 -3.99
N CYS A 11 38.41 1.79 -3.81
CA CYS A 11 38.12 3.22 -3.72
C CYS A 11 38.50 3.87 -2.36
N ARG A 12 39.20 3.14 -1.47
CA ARG A 12 39.64 3.59 -0.13
C ARG A 12 38.50 4.00 0.82
N SER A 13 37.28 3.54 0.59
CA SER A 13 36.14 3.83 1.47
C SER A 13 36.18 3.10 2.82
N GLY A 14 37.11 2.15 3.03
CA GLY A 14 37.18 1.29 4.20
C GLY A 14 36.09 0.21 4.28
N LYS A 15 35.17 0.14 3.31
CA LYS A 15 34.06 -0.83 3.26
C LYS A 15 34.42 -2.04 2.39
N LYS A 16 33.74 -3.18 2.59
CA LYS A 16 33.84 -4.35 1.68
C LYS A 16 33.37 -3.97 0.28
N TYR A 17 34.00 -4.50 -0.76
CA TYR A 17 33.68 -4.21 -2.16
C TYR A 17 32.18 -4.38 -2.47
N LYS A 18 31.57 -5.48 -1.97
CA LYS A 18 30.13 -5.76 -2.09
C LYS A 18 29.19 -4.73 -1.46
N LYS A 19 29.68 -3.89 -0.56
CA LYS A 19 28.92 -2.86 0.18
C LYS A 19 29.28 -1.42 -0.25
N CYS A 20 30.14 -1.27 -1.26
CA CYS A 20 30.61 0.03 -1.72
C CYS A 20 30.41 0.16 -3.23
N CYS A 21 31.44 -0.12 -4.05
CA CYS A 21 31.34 0.04 -5.49
C CYS A 21 30.43 -0.98 -6.18
N LEU A 22 30.26 -2.18 -5.60
CA LEU A 22 29.42 -3.23 -6.19
C LEU A 22 27.94 -3.12 -5.77
N SER A 23 27.60 -2.43 -4.68
CA SER A 23 26.20 -2.17 -4.29
C SER A 23 25.53 -1.08 -5.14
N LYS A 24 26.21 -0.58 -6.18
CA LYS A 24 25.69 0.50 -7.02
C LYS A 24 24.47 0.06 -7.86
N ASP A 25 24.21 -1.25 -7.92
CA ASP A 25 22.97 -1.81 -8.44
C ASP A 25 22.01 -2.06 -7.28
N SER A 26 21.52 -0.99 -6.66
CA SER A 26 20.49 -1.09 -5.63
C SER A 26 19.14 -1.38 -6.30
N GLY A 27 18.92 -2.64 -6.68
CA GLY A 27 17.57 -3.17 -6.81
C GLY A 27 16.79 -2.86 -5.53
N MET A 28 15.48 -2.66 -5.66
CA MET A 28 14.60 -2.17 -4.59
C MET A 28 14.93 -2.83 -3.25
N SER A 29 15.39 -2.02 -2.29
CA SER A 29 15.77 -2.48 -0.96
C SER A 29 14.63 -3.31 -0.37
N SER A 30 14.97 -4.45 0.23
CA SER A 30 13.98 -5.33 0.90
C SER A 30 13.10 -4.58 1.90
N ARG A 31 13.63 -3.52 2.54
CA ARG A 31 12.83 -2.60 3.37
C ARG A 31 11.79 -1.84 2.57
N THR A 32 12.17 -1.27 1.42
CA THR A 32 11.25 -0.56 0.54
C THR A 32 10.16 -1.51 0.03
N ALA A 33 10.53 -2.72 -0.38
CA ALA A 33 9.56 -3.73 -0.80
C ALA A 33 8.58 -4.12 0.33
N MET A 34 9.07 -4.30 1.57
CA MET A 34 8.22 -4.58 2.73
C MET A 34 7.24 -3.43 3.02
N VAL A 35 7.71 -2.18 2.96
CA VAL A 35 6.85 -1.00 3.19
C VAL A 35 5.75 -0.93 2.14
N LEU A 36 6.08 -1.11 0.86
CA LEU A 36 5.09 -1.09 -0.22
C LEU A 36 4.06 -2.21 -0.09
N PHE A 37 4.52 -3.41 0.28
CA PHE A 37 3.62 -4.54 0.52
C PHE A 37 2.69 -4.29 1.71
N ALA A 38 3.22 -3.75 2.83
CA ALA A 38 2.41 -3.40 3.98
C ALA A 38 1.34 -2.34 3.65
N LEU A 39 1.70 -1.30 2.88
CA LEU A 39 0.75 -0.28 2.43
C LEU A 39 -0.34 -0.87 1.52
N LEU A 40 0.02 -1.79 0.61
CA LEU A 40 -0.93 -2.46 -0.28
C LEU A 40 -1.90 -3.36 0.50
N MET A 41 -1.39 -4.10 1.49
CA MET A 41 -2.22 -4.94 2.37
C MET A 41 -3.17 -4.10 3.24
N ILE A 42 -2.69 -2.99 3.83
CA ILE A 42 -3.51 -2.09 4.62
C ILE A 42 -4.58 -1.43 3.74
N GLY A 43 -4.21 -0.93 2.56
CA GLY A 43 -5.15 -0.34 1.61
C GLY A 43 -6.21 -1.35 1.15
N GLY A 44 -5.82 -2.59 0.86
CA GLY A 44 -6.73 -3.68 0.53
C GLY A 44 -7.68 -4.01 1.68
N ALA A 45 -7.18 -4.11 2.91
CA ALA A 45 -8.00 -4.35 4.09
C ALA A 45 -9.00 -3.21 4.34
N ILE A 46 -8.58 -1.94 4.21
CA ILE A 46 -9.47 -0.78 4.32
C ILE A 46 -10.55 -0.81 3.23
N GLY A 47 -10.18 -1.12 1.98
CA GLY A 47 -11.13 -1.25 0.88
C GLY A 47 -12.18 -2.34 1.13
N ILE A 48 -11.77 -3.48 1.66
CA ILE A 48 -12.68 -4.58 2.04
C ILE A 48 -13.61 -4.14 3.16
N VAL A 49 -13.09 -3.50 4.22
CA VAL A 49 -13.92 -2.99 5.32
C VAL A 49 -14.94 -2.01 4.78
N MET A 50 -14.53 -1.02 3.99
CA MET A 50 -15.45 -0.04 3.39
C MET A 50 -16.51 -0.67 2.47
N ALA A 51 -16.16 -1.74 1.75
CA ALA A 51 -17.12 -2.46 0.92
C ALA A 51 -18.14 -3.25 1.74
N VAL A 52 -17.75 -3.77 2.90
CA VAL A 52 -18.62 -4.59 3.77
C VAL A 52 -19.43 -3.75 4.76
N THR A 53 -18.88 -2.63 5.23
CA THR A 53 -19.51 -1.74 6.22
C THR A 53 -20.08 -0.47 5.61
N GLY A 54 -19.98 -0.28 4.30
CA GLY A 54 -20.60 0.84 3.61
C GLY A 54 -22.12 0.72 3.67
N ASP A 55 -22.76 1.44 4.58
CA ASP A 55 -24.21 1.62 4.55
C ASP A 55 -24.58 2.27 3.21
N THR A 56 -25.23 1.51 2.33
CA THR A 56 -25.91 2.05 1.16
C THR A 56 -27.09 2.86 1.67
N GLY A 57 -26.84 4.13 2.04
CA GLY A 57 -27.78 5.02 2.71
C GLY A 57 -29.18 4.94 2.12
N GLN A 58 -30.05 4.17 2.77
CA GLN A 58 -31.48 4.25 2.58
C GLN A 58 -31.99 4.98 3.81
N PRO A 59 -32.48 6.23 3.69
CA PRO A 59 -33.00 6.95 4.83
C PRO A 59 -34.09 6.09 5.46
N THR A 60 -33.90 5.74 6.73
CA THR A 60 -34.73 4.77 7.45
C THR A 60 -36.16 5.25 7.70
N ASN A 61 -36.54 6.40 7.12
CA ASN A 61 -37.79 7.07 7.38
C ASN A 61 -38.42 7.57 6.07
N ARG A 62 -38.79 6.63 5.18
CA ARG A 62 -39.60 6.93 3.99
C ARG A 62 -40.97 6.28 4.07
N VAL A 63 -41.99 7.02 3.66
CA VAL A 63 -43.37 6.54 3.55
C VAL A 63 -43.78 6.57 2.07
N TRP A 64 -44.49 5.53 1.64
CA TRP A 64 -45.03 5.40 0.30
C TRP A 64 -46.36 6.14 0.19
N SER A 65 -46.49 7.01 -0.81
CA SER A 65 -47.71 7.78 -1.06
C SER A 65 -48.50 7.13 -2.21
N PRO A 66 -49.60 6.39 -1.94
CA PRO A 66 -50.38 5.71 -2.98
C PRO A 66 -51.00 6.69 -3.98
N GLU A 67 -51.20 7.95 -3.62
CA GLU A 67 -51.69 9.02 -4.50
C GLU A 67 -50.70 9.46 -5.58
N HIS A 68 -49.39 9.35 -5.34
CA HIS A 68 -48.36 9.89 -6.25
C HIS A 68 -47.32 8.85 -6.71
N GLY A 69 -47.47 7.59 -6.31
CA GLY A 69 -46.64 6.49 -6.81
C GLY A 69 -45.14 6.65 -6.55
N HIS A 70 -44.74 7.39 -5.51
CA HIS A 70 -43.35 7.55 -5.11
C HIS A 70 -43.17 7.59 -3.60
N TRP A 71 -41.92 7.43 -3.16
CA TRP A 71 -41.50 7.50 -1.76
C TRP A 71 -41.23 8.95 -1.35
N HIS A 72 -41.67 9.33 -0.15
CA HIS A 72 -41.33 10.61 0.48
C HIS A 72 -40.53 10.36 1.75
N ASP A 73 -39.58 11.25 2.05
CA ASP A 73 -38.86 11.27 3.32
C ASP A 73 -39.72 11.94 4.41
N VAL A 74 -39.78 11.31 5.59
CA VAL A 74 -40.47 11.84 6.77
C VAL A 74 -39.42 12.51 7.67
N ARG A 75 -39.52 13.85 7.78
CA ARG A 75 -38.70 14.67 8.67
C ARG A 75 -39.31 14.79 10.05
#